data_AF-A0A3S8ZCE5-F1
#
_entry.id   AF-A0A3S8ZCE5-F1
#
_cell.length_a   1.000
_cell.length_b   1.000
_cell.length_c   1.000
_cell.angle_alpha   90.00
_cell.angle_beta   90.00
_cell.angle_gamma   90.00
#
_symmetry.space_group_name_H-M   'P 1'
#
loop_
_entity.id
_entity.type
_entity.pdbx_description
1 polymer ?
#
loop_
_entity_poly.entity_id
_entity_poly.type
_entity_poly.pdbx_seq_one_letter_code
_entity_poly.pdbx_strand_id
1 'polypeptide(L)'
;MMRTYTRGAAVAAAALIALAACSDEEPDAPSAEISIGDAWVKASDEAMTSAFGTLSYDGDEPIAITSVTSTAADRVELHETVMGEDGQMIMQEMSGGFSIEAGGELLLEPGGNHLMLMGLIQPIEPGDVITFAATLDSGDTFTFEATAKEYAGANESYHDSE
;
A
#
# COMPACT_ATOMS: atom_id res chain seq x y z
N MET A 1 83.61 1.40 -21.03
CA MET A 1 84.15 0.92 -19.74
C MET A 1 83.04 0.22 -18.99
N MET A 2 83.27 -1.04 -18.66
CA MET A 2 82.35 -1.96 -18.03
C MET A 2 82.38 -1.79 -16.50
N ARG A 3 81.23 -1.85 -15.84
CA ARG A 3 81.12 -2.33 -14.45
C ARG A 3 79.70 -2.81 -14.13
N THR A 4 79.51 -4.10 -14.32
CA THR A 4 78.57 -4.99 -13.64
C THR A 4 78.85 -5.03 -12.14
N TYR A 5 77.82 -5.07 -11.28
CA TYR A 5 77.73 -5.82 -10.00
C TYR A 5 76.24 -5.87 -9.57
N THR A 6 75.52 -6.99 -9.68
CA THR A 6 75.32 -8.12 -8.73
C THR A 6 74.33 -7.86 -7.59
N ARG A 7 73.13 -8.45 -7.77
CA ARG A 7 72.15 -9.07 -6.83
C ARG A 7 72.19 -8.72 -5.33
N GLY A 8 71.02 -8.32 -4.80
CA GLY A 8 70.61 -8.44 -3.40
C GLY A 8 69.13 -8.78 -3.31
N ALA A 9 68.78 -9.73 -2.42
CA ALA A 9 67.52 -10.47 -2.40
C ALA A 9 66.48 -9.91 -1.42
N ALA A 10 65.21 -10.22 -1.73
CA ALA A 10 64.05 -10.50 -0.87
C ALA A 10 63.66 -9.54 0.25
N VAL A 11 62.41 -9.06 0.22
CA VAL A 11 61.43 -9.23 1.31
C VAL A 11 60.04 -9.32 0.67
N ALA A 12 59.31 -10.38 1.00
CA ALA A 12 57.89 -10.54 0.68
C ALA A 12 57.06 -9.70 1.67
N ALA A 13 56.08 -8.97 1.17
CA ALA A 13 54.95 -8.47 1.96
C ALA A 13 53.68 -8.76 1.17
N ALA A 14 52.97 -9.81 1.59
CA ALA A 14 51.64 -10.13 1.10
C ALA A 14 50.68 -9.07 1.65
N ALA A 15 50.19 -8.18 0.78
CA ALA A 15 49.12 -7.25 1.12
C ALA A 15 47.78 -7.99 0.96
N LEU A 16 47.16 -8.27 2.11
CA LEU A 16 45.77 -8.70 2.21
C LEU A 16 44.87 -7.58 1.70
N ILE A 17 44.21 -7.79 0.57
CA ILE A 17 43.07 -6.98 0.16
C ILE A 17 41.83 -7.86 0.33
N ALA A 18 41.24 -7.80 1.52
CA ALA A 18 39.87 -8.26 1.72
C ALA A 18 38.98 -7.23 1.02
N LEU A 19 38.50 -7.56 -0.19
CA LEU A 19 37.32 -6.91 -0.75
C LEU A 19 36.14 -7.34 0.12
N ALA A 20 35.86 -6.54 1.15
CA ALA A 20 34.51 -6.50 1.70
C ALA A 20 33.63 -5.97 0.57
N ALA A 21 32.96 -6.90 -0.11
CA ALA A 21 31.80 -6.58 -0.92
C ALA A 21 30.75 -6.03 0.05
N CYS A 22 30.73 -4.71 0.20
CA CYS A 22 29.53 -4.04 0.69
C CYS A 22 28.47 -4.34 -0.36
N SER A 23 27.58 -5.28 -0.05
CA SER A 23 26.25 -5.26 -0.65
C SER A 23 25.66 -3.91 -0.26
N ASP A 24 25.62 -2.99 -1.21
CA ASP A 24 24.72 -1.85 -1.17
C ASP A 24 23.34 -2.48 -1.30
N GLU A 25 22.73 -2.80 -0.15
CA GLU A 25 21.32 -3.12 -0.09
C GLU A 25 20.61 -1.78 -0.27
N GLU A 26 20.47 -1.37 -1.54
CA GLU A 26 19.60 -0.26 -1.92
C GLU A 26 18.22 -0.58 -1.34
N PRO A 27 17.59 0.33 -0.57
CA PRO A 27 16.21 0.15 -0.20
C PRO A 27 15.40 0.10 -1.50
N ASP A 28 14.83 -1.06 -1.78
CA ASP A 28 13.86 -1.29 -2.86
C ASP A 28 12.84 -0.14 -2.79
N ALA A 29 12.91 0.76 -3.77
CA ALA A 29 11.93 1.82 -3.90
C ALA A 29 10.57 1.12 -4.11
N PRO A 30 9.47 1.60 -3.49
CA PRO A 30 8.17 0.94 -3.63
C PRO A 30 7.88 0.70 -5.11
N SER A 31 7.44 -0.51 -5.45
CA SER A 31 7.12 -0.94 -6.82
C SER A 31 6.39 0.19 -7.54
N ALA A 32 7.09 0.84 -8.49
CA ALA A 32 6.61 1.99 -9.25
C ALA A 32 5.44 1.64 -10.20
N GLU A 33 4.82 0.49 -9.96
CA GLU A 33 3.85 -0.19 -10.78
C GLU A 33 2.45 -0.05 -10.21
N ILE A 34 2.27 0.18 -8.89
CA ILE A 34 0.95 0.44 -8.29
C ILE A 34 0.74 1.93 -8.01
N SER A 35 -0.45 2.42 -8.35
CA SER A 35 -0.89 3.78 -8.04
C SER A 35 -2.39 3.82 -7.71
N ILE A 36 -2.84 4.93 -7.13
CA ILE A 36 -4.27 5.19 -6.97
C ILE A 36 -4.62 6.55 -7.58
N GLY A 37 -5.60 6.55 -8.47
CA GLY A 37 -6.21 7.72 -9.07
C GLY A 37 -7.46 8.16 -8.33
N ASP A 38 -7.75 9.46 -8.37
CA ASP A 38 -8.99 10.07 -7.88
C ASP A 38 -9.37 9.72 -6.43
N ALA A 39 -8.37 9.40 -5.59
CA ALA A 39 -8.59 8.95 -4.23
C ALA A 39 -9.30 10.00 -3.36
N TRP A 40 -10.35 9.59 -2.65
CA TRP A 40 -11.11 10.46 -1.76
C TRP A 40 -11.71 9.71 -0.58
N VAL A 41 -11.98 10.45 0.51
CA VAL A 41 -12.64 9.93 1.72
C VAL A 41 -13.98 10.63 1.88
N LYS A 42 -15.02 9.92 2.30
CA LYS A 42 -16.28 10.57 2.71
C LYS A 42 -16.03 11.33 4.02
N ALA A 43 -16.23 12.65 4.01
CA ALA A 43 -16.23 13.45 5.23
C ALA A 43 -17.31 12.93 6.19
N SER A 44 -16.99 12.87 7.49
CA SER A 44 -17.84 12.21 8.48
C SER A 44 -17.52 12.71 9.88
N ASP A 45 -18.56 12.95 10.68
CA ASP A 45 -18.51 13.14 12.13
C ASP A 45 -18.86 11.85 12.90
N GLU A 46 -19.17 10.77 12.19
CA GLU A 46 -19.44 9.45 12.75
C GLU A 46 -18.16 8.69 13.09
N ALA A 47 -18.28 7.61 13.86
CA ALA A 47 -17.13 6.78 14.23
C ALA A 47 -16.51 6.00 13.06
N MET A 48 -17.17 5.97 11.90
CA MET A 48 -16.75 5.21 10.72
C MET A 48 -16.97 6.03 9.45
N THR A 49 -16.16 5.77 8.42
CA THR A 49 -16.36 6.31 7.08
C THR A 49 -15.63 5.47 6.03
N SER A 50 -15.84 5.76 4.75
CA SER A 50 -15.26 5.00 3.66
C SER A 50 -14.37 5.86 2.77
N ALA A 51 -13.32 5.25 2.21
CA ALA A 51 -12.46 5.82 1.18
C ALA A 51 -12.55 5.04 -0.13
N PHE A 52 -12.34 5.77 -1.22
CA PHE A 52 -12.66 5.39 -2.59
C PHE A 52 -11.56 5.90 -3.54
N GLY A 53 -11.54 5.40 -4.78
CA GLY A 53 -10.53 5.72 -5.78
C GLY A 53 -10.37 4.58 -6.79
N THR A 54 -9.46 4.72 -7.74
CA THR A 54 -9.14 3.65 -8.70
C THR A 54 -7.71 3.22 -8.48
N LEU A 55 -7.50 1.98 -8.06
CA LEU A 55 -6.17 1.39 -7.99
C LEU A 55 -5.79 0.89 -9.38
N SER A 56 -4.62 1.25 -9.86
CA SER A 56 -4.08 0.81 -11.15
C SER A 56 -2.73 0.16 -10.91
N TYR A 57 -2.50 -0.98 -11.58
CA TYR A 57 -1.26 -1.74 -11.44
C TYR A 57 -0.69 -2.10 -12.81
N ASP A 58 0.50 -1.58 -13.12
CA ASP A 58 1.20 -1.71 -14.40
C ASP A 58 2.27 -2.82 -14.41
N GLY A 59 2.31 -3.68 -13.38
CA GLY A 59 3.30 -4.75 -13.28
C GLY A 59 2.94 -6.01 -14.05
N ASP A 60 3.86 -6.98 -14.07
CA ASP A 60 3.80 -8.18 -14.93
C ASP A 60 3.11 -9.40 -14.29
N GLU A 61 2.97 -9.45 -12.95
CA GLU A 61 2.34 -10.54 -12.20
C GLU A 61 1.23 -10.01 -11.28
N PRO A 62 0.10 -10.73 -11.10
CA PRO A 62 -1.00 -10.27 -10.26
C PRO A 62 -0.56 -10.06 -8.80
N ILE A 63 -1.13 -9.05 -8.16
CA ILE A 63 -0.86 -8.68 -6.77
C ILE A 63 -2.15 -8.68 -5.95
N ALA A 64 -2.03 -8.73 -4.63
CA ALA A 64 -3.13 -8.51 -3.71
C ALA A 64 -2.78 -7.50 -2.62
N ILE A 65 -3.67 -6.54 -2.37
CA ILE A 65 -3.63 -5.71 -1.17
C ILE A 65 -4.20 -6.53 -0.02
N THR A 66 -3.37 -6.81 0.98
CA THR A 66 -3.71 -7.66 2.13
C THR A 66 -4.14 -6.87 3.35
N SER A 67 -3.68 -5.63 3.48
CA SER A 67 -4.07 -4.75 4.58
C SER A 67 -3.87 -3.29 4.21
N VAL A 68 -4.62 -2.40 4.88
CA VAL A 68 -4.45 -0.95 4.79
C VAL A 68 -4.43 -0.39 6.20
N THR A 69 -3.67 0.68 6.41
CA THR A 69 -3.62 1.42 7.67
C THR A 69 -3.74 2.92 7.40
N SER A 70 -4.23 3.67 8.39
CA SER A 70 -4.23 5.13 8.39
C SER A 70 -4.07 5.64 9.82
N THR A 71 -3.51 6.83 9.97
CA THR A 71 -3.42 7.50 11.28
C THR A 71 -4.74 8.18 11.68
N ALA A 72 -5.71 8.24 10.78
CA ALA A 72 -7.01 8.86 11.02
C ALA A 72 -8.03 7.94 11.72
N ALA A 73 -7.74 6.64 11.81
CA ALA A 73 -8.67 5.62 12.32
C ALA A 73 -7.90 4.53 13.10
N ASP A 74 -8.60 3.83 14.00
CA ASP A 74 -8.02 2.69 14.74
C ASP A 74 -7.65 1.52 13.83
N ARG A 75 -8.44 1.28 12.78
CA ARG A 75 -8.15 0.27 11.74
C ARG A 75 -8.83 0.63 10.42
N VAL A 76 -8.29 0.08 9.33
CA VAL A 76 -8.89 0.14 8.00
C VAL A 76 -9.13 -1.27 7.51
N GLU A 77 -10.37 -1.56 7.12
CA GLU A 77 -10.81 -2.84 6.61
C GLU A 77 -11.06 -2.75 5.10
N LEU A 78 -10.85 -3.86 4.39
CA LEU A 78 -11.10 -3.99 2.95
C LEU A 78 -12.53 -4.52 2.80
N HIS A 79 -13.46 -3.71 2.30
CA HIS A 79 -14.87 -4.08 2.25
C HIS A 79 -15.38 -4.24 0.82
N GLU A 80 -16.35 -5.11 0.66
CA GLU A 80 -17.20 -5.21 -0.53
C GLU A 80 -18.66 -4.97 -0.18
N THR A 81 -19.43 -4.56 -1.18
CA THR A 81 -20.89 -4.45 -1.06
C THR A 81 -21.54 -5.59 -1.81
N VAL A 82 -22.33 -6.40 -1.11
CA VAL A 82 -23.01 -7.56 -1.67
C VAL A 82 -24.52 -7.50 -1.41
N MET A 83 -25.27 -8.26 -2.19
CA MET A 83 -26.69 -8.45 -1.95
C MET A 83 -26.90 -9.50 -0.87
N GLY A 84 -27.50 -9.11 0.25
CA GLY A 84 -27.92 -10.00 1.32
C GLY A 84 -29.08 -10.91 0.93
N GLU A 85 -29.37 -11.91 1.76
CA GLU A 85 -30.39 -12.94 1.52
C GLU A 85 -31.82 -12.38 1.39
N ASP A 86 -32.07 -11.22 2.00
CA ASP A 86 -33.31 -10.45 1.97
C ASP A 86 -33.36 -9.41 0.84
N GLY A 87 -32.32 -9.37 -0.01
CA GLY A 87 -32.25 -8.50 -1.19
C GLY A 87 -31.78 -7.07 -0.89
N GLN A 88 -31.37 -6.77 0.34
CA GLN A 88 -30.73 -5.49 0.65
C GLN A 88 -29.23 -5.52 0.36
N MET A 89 -28.66 -4.36 0.05
CA MET A 89 -27.22 -4.21 -0.07
C MET A 89 -26.62 -4.14 1.34
N ILE A 90 -25.61 -4.98 1.59
CA ILE A 90 -24.85 -5.03 2.83
C ILE A 90 -23.37 -4.83 2.53
N MET A 91 -22.68 -4.13 3.42
CA MET A 91 -21.22 -4.01 3.40
C MET A 91 -20.63 -5.07 4.33
N GLN A 92 -19.57 -5.74 3.88
CA GLN A 92 -18.84 -6.74 4.68
C GLN A 92 -17.34 -6.69 4.41
N GLU A 93 -16.53 -7.11 5.39
CA GLU A 93 -15.08 -7.25 5.25
C GLU A 93 -14.73 -8.44 4.35
N MET A 94 -13.74 -8.24 3.47
CA MET A 94 -13.16 -9.26 2.61
C MET A 94 -11.98 -9.95 3.29
N SER A 95 -12.09 -11.26 3.53
CA SER A 95 -10.98 -12.04 4.11
C SER A 95 -9.80 -12.28 3.14
N GLY A 96 -10.03 -12.14 1.83
CA GLY A 96 -9.04 -12.42 0.78
C GLY A 96 -8.21 -11.23 0.34
N GLY A 97 -8.52 -10.03 0.85
CA GLY A 97 -7.96 -8.78 0.36
C GLY A 97 -8.47 -8.38 -1.03
N PHE A 98 -7.81 -7.40 -1.64
CA PHE A 98 -8.14 -6.89 -2.97
C PHE A 98 -7.10 -7.34 -3.99
N SER A 99 -7.47 -8.23 -4.90
CA SER A 99 -6.61 -8.67 -6.00
C SER A 99 -6.68 -7.74 -7.21
N ILE A 100 -5.53 -7.48 -7.83
CA ILE A 100 -5.40 -6.71 -9.06
C ILE A 100 -4.53 -7.51 -10.02
N GLU A 101 -5.07 -7.80 -11.20
CA GLU A 101 -4.32 -8.50 -12.26
C GLU A 101 -3.22 -7.59 -12.84
N ALA A 102 -2.20 -8.21 -13.44
CA ALA A 102 -1.15 -7.51 -14.18
C ALA A 102 -1.75 -6.58 -15.27
N GLY A 103 -1.35 -5.30 -15.26
CA GLY A 103 -1.91 -4.26 -16.15
C GLY A 103 -3.38 -3.91 -15.87
N GLY A 104 -3.90 -4.31 -14.70
CA GLY A 104 -5.30 -4.20 -14.33
C GLY A 104 -5.63 -2.99 -13.45
N GLU A 105 -6.93 -2.83 -13.19
CA GLU A 105 -7.46 -1.81 -12.30
C GLU A 105 -8.50 -2.39 -11.35
N LEU A 106 -8.60 -1.81 -10.16
CA LEU A 106 -9.64 -2.07 -9.19
C LEU A 106 -10.33 -0.77 -8.81
N LEU A 107 -11.64 -0.72 -9.04
CA LEU A 107 -12.47 0.41 -8.68
C LEU A 107 -12.95 0.28 -7.23
N LEU A 108 -12.66 1.31 -6.44
CA LEU A 108 -13.19 1.51 -5.11
C LEU A 108 -14.26 2.61 -5.18
N GLU A 109 -15.53 2.24 -5.02
CA GLU A 109 -16.66 3.15 -5.21
C GLU A 109 -17.81 2.88 -4.23
N PRO A 110 -18.67 3.87 -3.95
CA PRO A 110 -19.88 3.67 -3.15
C PRO A 110 -20.77 2.56 -3.75
N GLY A 111 -21.21 1.61 -2.92
CA GLY A 111 -21.96 0.44 -3.36
C GLY A 111 -21.14 -0.66 -4.04
N GLY A 112 -19.80 -0.54 -4.05
CA GLY A 112 -18.86 -1.55 -4.52
C GLY A 112 -17.78 -1.83 -3.47
N ASN A 113 -16.56 -2.10 -3.95
CA ASN A 113 -15.40 -2.25 -3.07
C ASN A 113 -15.01 -0.90 -2.47
N HIS A 114 -14.54 -0.89 -1.22
CA HIS A 114 -14.10 0.33 -0.56
C HIS A 114 -13.20 0.05 0.63
N LEU A 115 -12.49 1.08 1.08
CA LEU A 115 -11.70 1.03 2.31
C LEU A 115 -12.57 1.55 3.44
N MET A 116 -12.88 0.71 4.42
CA MET A 116 -13.74 1.06 5.54
C MET A 116 -12.87 1.48 6.72
N LEU A 117 -12.91 2.76 7.09
CA LEU A 117 -12.19 3.30 8.25
C LEU A 117 -13.04 3.11 9.49
N MET A 118 -12.54 2.33 10.45
CA MET A 118 -13.21 2.01 11.70
C MET A 118 -12.58 2.77 12.86
N GLY A 119 -13.41 3.36 13.72
CA GLY A 119 -12.94 4.06 14.92
C GLY A 119 -12.15 5.31 14.56
N LEU A 120 -12.79 6.28 13.89
CA LEU A 120 -12.16 7.56 13.57
C LEU A 120 -11.66 8.25 14.85
N ILE A 121 -10.40 8.67 14.83
CA ILE A 121 -9.75 9.32 15.99
C ILE A 121 -10.33 10.72 16.23
N GLN A 122 -10.74 11.38 15.15
CA GLN A 122 -11.44 12.66 15.13
C GLN A 122 -12.35 12.72 13.88
N PRO A 123 -13.36 13.60 13.86
CA PRO A 123 -14.14 13.87 12.65
C PRO A 123 -13.22 14.20 11.46
N ILE A 124 -13.61 13.74 10.27
CA ILE A 124 -12.95 14.09 9.01
C ILE A 124 -13.78 15.18 8.32
N GLU A 125 -13.19 16.37 8.19
CA GLU A 125 -13.84 17.54 7.59
C GLU A 125 -13.58 17.60 6.07
N PRO A 126 -14.49 18.20 5.27
CA PRO A 126 -14.25 18.39 3.85
C PRO A 126 -12.95 19.16 3.58
N GLY A 127 -12.12 18.63 2.69
CA GLY A 127 -10.80 19.18 2.35
C GLY A 127 -9.64 18.63 3.17
N ASP A 128 -9.89 17.86 4.24
CA ASP A 128 -8.84 17.14 4.94
C ASP A 128 -8.12 16.16 4.01
N VAL A 129 -6.83 15.95 4.26
CA VAL A 129 -6.02 15.00 3.50
C VAL A 129 -5.67 13.85 4.43
N ILE A 130 -6.12 12.65 4.07
CA ILE A 130 -5.90 11.43 4.85
C ILE A 130 -4.87 10.58 4.13
N THR A 131 -3.80 10.24 4.84
CA THR A 131 -2.75 9.33 4.34
C THR A 131 -3.09 7.89 4.68
N PHE A 132 -2.88 7.01 3.71
CA PHE A 132 -3.05 5.56 3.83
C PHE A 132 -1.75 4.86 3.46
N ALA A 133 -1.47 3.76 4.14
CA ALA A 133 -0.41 2.83 3.77
C ALA A 133 -1.03 1.45 3.53
N ALA A 134 -0.88 0.94 2.31
CA ALA A 134 -1.42 -0.34 1.88
C ALA A 134 -0.29 -1.35 1.70
N THR A 135 -0.46 -2.54 2.24
CA THR A 135 0.50 -3.64 2.21
C THR A 135 0.10 -4.65 1.14
N LEU A 136 1.03 -4.99 0.25
CA LEU A 136 0.87 -6.02 -0.76
C LEU A 136 1.16 -7.42 -0.19
N ASP A 137 0.76 -8.47 -0.90
CA ASP A 137 1.03 -9.86 -0.51
C ASP A 137 2.53 -10.20 -0.52
N SER A 138 3.33 -9.46 -1.30
CA SER A 138 4.80 -9.51 -1.26
C SER A 138 5.39 -9.02 0.07
N GLY A 139 4.61 -8.25 0.84
CA GLY A 139 5.05 -7.53 2.04
C GLY A 139 5.48 -6.08 1.77
N ASP A 140 5.53 -5.66 0.51
CA ASP A 140 5.80 -4.27 0.13
C ASP A 140 4.66 -3.35 0.55
N THR A 141 5.00 -2.08 0.78
CA THR A 141 4.01 -1.06 1.17
C THR A 141 4.02 0.08 0.17
N PHE A 142 2.84 0.50 -0.27
CA PHE A 142 2.67 1.75 -1.01
C PHE A 142 1.80 2.72 -0.20
N THR A 143 2.15 4.01 -0.25
CA THR A 143 1.45 5.07 0.48
C THR A 143 0.71 5.95 -0.51
N PHE A 144 -0.49 6.39 -0.15
CA PHE A 144 -1.27 7.34 -0.93
C PHE A 144 -2.05 8.30 -0.04
N GLU A 145 -2.51 9.39 -0.64
CA GLU A 145 -3.33 10.40 0.01
C GLU A 145 -4.70 10.46 -0.63
N ALA A 146 -5.74 10.69 0.18
CA ALA A 146 -7.10 10.87 -0.28
C ALA A 146 -7.69 12.14 0.34
N THR A 147 -8.29 13.00 -0.49
CA THR A 147 -8.93 14.23 -0.01
C THR A 147 -10.36 13.96 0.43
N ALA A 148 -10.75 14.46 1.60
CA ALA A 148 -12.08 14.33 2.14
C ALA A 148 -13.10 15.19 1.36
N LYS A 149 -14.26 14.61 1.04
CA LYS A 149 -15.36 15.27 0.29
C LYS A 149 -16.69 15.09 1.01
N GLU A 150 -17.56 16.09 0.91
CA GLU A 150 -18.97 15.92 1.27
C GLU A 150 -19.62 14.91 0.33
N TYR A 151 -20.30 13.91 0.89
CA TYR A 151 -21.05 12.92 0.12
C TYR A 151 -22.30 12.51 0.88
N ALA A 152 -23.46 12.58 0.21
CA ALA A 152 -24.76 12.27 0.78
C ALA A 152 -25.38 10.98 0.20
N GLY A 153 -24.62 10.18 -0.54
CA GLY A 153 -25.12 8.97 -1.22
C GLY A 153 -24.81 7.66 -0.48
N ALA A 154 -25.42 6.57 -0.96
CA ALA A 154 -25.37 5.18 -0.47
C ALA A 154 -26.06 4.94 0.90
N ASN A 155 -27.36 4.62 0.85
CA ASN A 155 -28.16 4.25 2.03
C ASN A 155 -27.97 2.74 2.33
N GLU A 156 -26.78 2.36 2.79
CA GLU A 156 -26.36 0.96 2.95
C GLU A 156 -26.26 0.57 4.43
N SER A 157 -26.62 -0.68 4.74
CA SER A 157 -26.65 -1.22 6.10
C SER A 157 -25.38 -2.01 6.38
N TYR A 158 -24.79 -1.82 7.56
CA TYR A 158 -23.59 -2.52 8.00
C TYR A 158 -23.94 -3.82 8.73
N HIS A 159 -23.22 -4.91 8.46
CA HIS A 159 -23.29 -6.16 9.23
C HIS A 159 -21.88 -6.62 9.61
N ASP A 160 -21.67 -6.87 10.90
CA ASP A 160 -20.45 -7.49 11.41
C ASP A 160 -20.56 -9.01 11.20
N SER A 161 -19.66 -9.61 10.44
CA SER A 161 -19.62 -11.06 10.24
C SER A 161 -18.96 -11.72 11.45
N GLU A 162 -19.78 -12.29 12.35
CA GLU A 162 -19.35 -13.09 13.52
C GLU A 162 -18.69 -14.44 13.15
#